data_AF-A0A524P790-F1
#
_entry.id   AF-A0A524P790-F1
#
_cell.length_a   1.000
_cell.length_b   1.000
_cell.length_c   1.000
_cell.angle_alpha   90.00
_cell.angle_beta   90.00
_cell.angle_gamma   90.00
#
_symmetry.space_group_name_H-M   'P 1'
#
loop_
_entity.id
_entity.type
_entity.pdbx_description
1 polymer ?
#
loop_
_entity_poly.entity_id
_entity_poly.type
_entity_poly.pdbx_seq_one_letter_code
_entity_poly.pdbx_strand_id
1 'polypeptide(L)'
;MTHSRQILFAILVSSLLTLPGIPASAGGLVDTSTERFLAADFSGSEIITNPWWTLPASSNFLYFAEDGDDCIWNLMEVLGATGASFFGDYVGTNARIILDRGWVDEDCEFGDDFQAFMETDPEPEEVTYDWYAEDDEQNIWYMGEDTFDGVDDSGSFVAGCDGAEAGIVVLGAPSNGDFYSQEYYEGEAEDWGKVLRFEKLDGDRCMKTKEWTPLERGAIEHKWYCSDKTTGELTLVEELSGGKTVIVELVDTNVVAPNAIGLPISPTPSCP
;
A
#
# COMPACT_ATOMS: atom_id res chain seq x y z
N MET A 1 -14.38 -47.22 -32.18
CA MET A 1 -15.46 -46.69 -33.04
C MET A 1 -16.77 -47.28 -32.55
N THR A 2 -17.65 -46.50 -31.89
CA THR A 2 -19.11 -46.70 -31.83
C THR A 2 -19.75 -45.79 -30.77
N HIS A 3 -20.58 -44.87 -31.26
CA HIS A 3 -21.94 -44.56 -30.81
C HIS A 3 -22.22 -44.04 -29.39
N SER A 4 -22.69 -42.79 -29.38
CA SER A 4 -23.68 -42.16 -28.49
C SER A 4 -24.74 -43.12 -27.92
N ARG A 5 -25.10 -42.91 -26.64
CA ARG A 5 -26.48 -43.01 -26.14
C ARG A 5 -26.68 -42.18 -24.87
N GLN A 6 -27.63 -41.25 -24.97
CA GLN A 6 -28.27 -40.52 -23.89
C GLN A 6 -29.09 -41.47 -22.99
N ILE A 7 -29.19 -41.15 -21.69
CA ILE A 7 -30.35 -41.49 -20.86
C ILE A 7 -30.73 -40.22 -20.08
N LEU A 8 -32.01 -39.85 -20.19
CA LEU A 8 -32.65 -38.70 -19.58
C LEU A 8 -33.62 -39.17 -18.47
N PHE A 9 -33.83 -38.29 -17.49
CA PHE A 9 -34.89 -38.19 -16.47
C PHE A 9 -34.77 -38.92 -15.12
N ALA A 10 -34.64 -38.12 -14.06
CA ALA A 10 -35.74 -37.93 -13.10
C ALA A 10 -35.66 -36.53 -12.46
N ILE A 11 -36.74 -35.77 -12.60
CA ILE A 11 -36.96 -34.45 -12.00
C ILE A 11 -37.23 -34.66 -10.50
N LEU A 12 -36.49 -33.94 -9.64
CA LEU A 12 -36.98 -33.55 -8.33
C LEU A 12 -37.06 -32.01 -8.32
N VAL A 13 -38.28 -31.49 -8.32
CA VAL A 13 -38.54 -30.07 -8.07
C VAL A 13 -38.31 -29.86 -6.57
N SER A 14 -37.12 -29.39 -6.20
CA SER A 14 -36.91 -28.78 -4.89
C SER A 14 -37.31 -27.31 -5.02
N SER A 15 -38.41 -26.94 -4.36
CA SER A 15 -38.85 -25.56 -4.23
C SER A 15 -37.78 -24.78 -3.47
N LEU A 16 -36.87 -24.11 -4.19
CA LEU A 16 -36.04 -23.07 -3.62
C LEU A 16 -36.96 -21.92 -3.23
N LEU A 17 -37.12 -21.68 -1.94
CA LEU A 17 -37.44 -20.36 -1.44
C LEU A 17 -36.31 -19.43 -1.91
N THR A 18 -36.57 -18.65 -2.96
CA THR A 18 -35.75 -17.48 -3.26
C THR A 18 -36.04 -16.44 -2.18
N LEU A 19 -35.23 -16.45 -1.12
CA LEU A 19 -35.02 -15.23 -0.35
C LEU A 19 -34.49 -14.19 -1.37
N PRO A 20 -35.04 -12.97 -1.45
CA PRO A 20 -34.42 -11.92 -2.22
C PRO A 20 -33.03 -11.70 -1.62
N GLY A 21 -32.01 -12.21 -2.30
CA GLY A 21 -30.64 -11.84 -2.00
C GLY A 21 -30.55 -10.34 -2.17
N ILE A 22 -30.18 -9.65 -1.10
CA ILE A 22 -29.63 -8.29 -1.22
C ILE A 22 -28.51 -8.45 -2.26
N PRO A 23 -28.51 -7.71 -3.38
CA PRO A 23 -27.39 -7.76 -4.30
C PRO A 23 -26.16 -7.42 -3.47
N ALA A 24 -25.25 -8.37 -3.29
CA ALA A 24 -23.90 -8.03 -2.90
C ALA A 24 -23.44 -7.07 -3.99
N SER A 25 -23.20 -5.80 -3.63
CA SER A 25 -22.53 -4.87 -4.53
C SER A 25 -21.19 -5.51 -4.83
N ALA A 26 -21.06 -6.11 -6.01
CA ALA A 26 -19.77 -6.50 -6.52
C ALA A 26 -19.06 -5.17 -6.80
N GLY A 27 -17.91 -4.97 -6.16
CA GLY A 27 -17.10 -3.79 -6.39
C GLY A 27 -16.72 -3.62 -7.87
N GLY A 28 -16.25 -2.42 -8.21
CA GLY A 28 -15.96 -2.03 -9.59
C GLY A 28 -14.74 -1.14 -9.69
N LEU A 29 -14.53 -0.57 -10.88
CA LEU A 29 -13.51 0.47 -11.03
C LEU A 29 -13.93 1.65 -10.16
N VAL A 30 -13.10 1.99 -9.18
CA VAL A 30 -13.21 3.25 -8.46
C VAL A 30 -12.48 4.31 -9.29
N ASP A 31 -13.15 5.43 -9.49
CA ASP A 31 -12.58 6.57 -10.20
C ASP A 31 -11.48 7.21 -9.34
N THR A 32 -10.26 7.21 -9.84
CA THR A 32 -9.10 7.88 -9.23
C THR A 32 -8.55 8.98 -10.13
N SER A 33 -9.35 9.44 -11.10
CA SER A 33 -8.93 10.48 -12.03
C SER A 33 -8.68 11.81 -11.34
N THR A 34 -7.88 12.66 -11.99
CA THR A 34 -7.72 14.06 -11.58
C THR A 34 -9.07 14.81 -11.45
N GLU A 35 -10.10 14.49 -12.25
CA GLU A 35 -11.44 15.06 -12.08
C GLU A 35 -12.08 14.66 -10.74
N ARG A 36 -11.92 13.39 -10.31
CA ARG A 36 -12.39 12.93 -9.00
C ARG A 36 -11.57 13.53 -7.86
N PHE A 37 -10.27 13.74 -8.05
CA PHE A 37 -9.43 14.43 -7.06
C PHE A 37 -9.92 15.86 -6.83
N LEU A 38 -10.10 16.64 -7.90
CA LEU A 38 -10.56 18.04 -7.84
C LEU A 38 -11.99 18.20 -7.29
N ALA A 39 -12.81 17.14 -7.37
CA ALA A 39 -14.15 17.12 -6.81
C ALA A 39 -14.20 16.73 -5.32
N ALA A 40 -13.08 16.23 -4.76
CA ALA A 40 -12.97 15.86 -3.36
C ALA A 40 -12.73 17.08 -2.45
N ASP A 41 -13.10 16.95 -1.19
CA ASP A 41 -12.71 17.88 -0.14
C ASP A 41 -11.53 17.29 0.64
N PHE A 42 -10.51 18.09 0.95
CA PHE A 42 -9.26 17.69 1.62
C PHE A 42 -9.08 18.48 2.92
N SER A 43 -10.02 18.34 3.85
CA SER A 43 -10.03 19.10 5.11
C SER A 43 -9.05 18.52 6.12
N GLY A 44 -7.81 19.06 6.15
CA GLY A 44 -6.76 18.55 7.04
C GLY A 44 -6.17 17.24 6.53
N SER A 45 -5.93 17.17 5.22
CA SER A 45 -5.52 15.98 4.48
C SER A 45 -4.21 15.35 4.95
N GLU A 46 -3.39 16.07 5.71
CA GLU A 46 -2.20 15.51 6.37
C GLU A 46 -2.50 14.61 7.59
N ILE A 47 -3.77 14.52 8.01
CA ILE A 47 -4.22 13.72 9.16
C ILE A 47 -4.85 12.43 8.63
N ILE A 48 -4.08 11.35 8.62
CA ILE A 48 -4.52 10.06 8.07
C ILE A 48 -5.24 9.24 9.15
N THR A 49 -6.55 9.15 9.03
CA THR A 49 -7.45 8.48 10.00
C THR A 49 -8.26 7.34 9.41
N ASN A 50 -7.97 6.94 8.18
CA ASN A 50 -8.59 5.80 7.52
C ASN A 50 -8.63 4.58 8.46
N PRO A 51 -9.79 3.91 8.59
CA PRO A 51 -9.99 2.84 9.56
C PRO A 51 -9.22 1.55 9.24
N TRP A 52 -8.70 1.41 8.01
CA TRP A 52 -7.91 0.26 7.56
C TRP A 52 -6.41 0.55 7.65
N TRP A 53 -5.99 1.81 7.50
CA TRP A 53 -4.59 2.19 7.62
C TRP A 53 -4.46 3.59 8.24
N THR A 54 -4.20 3.64 9.54
CA THR A 54 -4.09 4.87 10.30
C THR A 54 -2.62 5.22 10.47
N LEU A 55 -2.22 6.46 10.17
CA LEU A 55 -0.83 6.92 10.28
C LEU A 55 -0.72 8.13 11.21
N PRO A 56 -0.67 7.91 12.55
CA PRO A 56 -0.53 9.00 13.52
C PRO A 56 0.80 9.74 13.36
N ALA A 57 0.79 11.06 13.43
CA ALA A 57 2.03 11.84 13.41
C ALA A 57 2.99 11.41 14.54
N SER A 58 4.27 11.22 14.19
CA SER A 58 5.34 10.75 15.09
C SER A 58 5.18 9.32 15.61
N SER A 59 4.53 8.44 14.83
CA SER A 59 4.56 6.99 15.04
C SER A 59 5.53 6.31 14.06
N ASN A 60 5.98 5.11 14.42
CA ASN A 60 6.85 4.29 13.60
C ASN A 60 6.21 2.91 13.39
N PHE A 61 6.48 2.28 12.26
CA PHE A 61 6.07 0.92 11.94
C PHE A 61 7.27 0.16 11.40
N LEU A 62 7.72 -0.86 12.14
CA LEU A 62 8.85 -1.70 11.76
C LEU A 62 8.33 -2.99 11.15
N TYR A 63 8.80 -3.26 9.94
CA TYR A 63 8.50 -4.47 9.19
C TYR A 63 9.75 -5.34 9.06
N PHE A 64 9.52 -6.64 9.01
CA PHE A 64 10.57 -7.65 8.88
C PHE A 64 10.18 -8.70 7.84
N ALA A 65 11.16 -9.15 7.06
CA ALA A 65 11.02 -10.29 6.18
C ALA A 65 12.29 -11.14 6.14
N GLU A 66 12.13 -12.44 5.91
CA GLU A 66 13.22 -13.34 5.52
C GLU A 66 13.15 -13.57 4.01
N ASP A 67 14.23 -13.30 3.29
CA ASP A 67 14.30 -13.46 1.84
C ASP A 67 15.43 -14.38 1.37
N GLY A 68 15.23 -15.69 1.57
CA GLY A 68 16.29 -16.67 1.31
C GLY A 68 17.18 -16.81 2.53
N ASP A 69 18.46 -16.44 2.40
CA ASP A 69 19.40 -16.42 3.53
C ASP A 69 19.53 -15.01 4.14
N ASP A 70 18.93 -13.98 3.52
CA ASP A 70 19.01 -12.58 3.95
C ASP A 70 17.77 -12.15 4.75
N CYS A 71 17.94 -11.14 5.61
CA CYS A 71 16.90 -10.56 6.43
C CYS A 71 16.66 -9.10 6.02
N ILE A 72 15.42 -8.74 5.75
CA ILE A 72 15.04 -7.40 5.28
C ILE A 72 14.30 -6.68 6.39
N TRP A 73 14.74 -5.46 6.68
CA TRP A 73 14.09 -4.55 7.63
C TRP A 73 13.57 -3.33 6.89
N ASN A 74 12.32 -2.96 7.11
CA ASN A 74 11.74 -1.73 6.58
C ASN A 74 11.14 -0.93 7.75
N LEU A 75 11.49 0.36 7.84
CA LEU A 75 11.00 1.25 8.89
C LEU A 75 10.26 2.43 8.28
N MET A 76 8.94 2.43 8.43
CA MET A 76 8.10 3.57 8.10
C MET A 76 8.00 4.53 9.29
N GLU A 77 8.53 5.72 9.15
CA GLU A 77 8.43 6.81 10.14
C GLU A 77 7.40 7.84 9.70
N VAL A 78 6.29 7.92 10.41
CA VAL A 78 5.26 8.94 10.16
C VAL A 78 5.75 10.26 10.74
N LEU A 79 6.28 11.14 9.90
CA LEU A 79 6.91 12.36 10.40
C LEU A 79 5.87 13.33 10.97
N GLY A 80 6.28 14.14 11.96
CA GLY A 80 5.44 15.25 12.44
C GLY A 80 5.29 16.38 11.41
N ALA A 81 6.28 16.50 10.52
CA ALA A 81 6.27 17.42 9.40
C ALA A 81 5.26 17.00 8.31
N THR A 82 4.92 17.94 7.44
CA THR A 82 3.90 17.80 6.40
C THR A 82 4.35 18.55 5.14
N GLY A 83 3.99 18.06 3.95
CA GLY A 83 4.34 18.67 2.66
C GLY A 83 3.13 19.31 1.97
N ALA A 84 3.33 20.36 1.17
CA ALA A 84 2.24 21.04 0.44
C ALA A 84 2.63 21.57 -0.95
N SER A 85 3.77 21.12 -1.47
CA SER A 85 4.43 21.69 -2.64
C SER A 85 4.16 20.93 -3.94
N PHE A 86 2.97 20.35 -4.10
CA PHE A 86 2.58 19.64 -5.32
C PHE A 86 2.28 20.60 -6.48
N PHE A 87 2.11 20.03 -7.68
CA PHE A 87 2.03 20.79 -8.93
C PHE A 87 0.68 20.58 -9.64
N GLY A 88 0.41 21.40 -10.65
CA GLY A 88 -0.80 21.29 -11.46
C GLY A 88 -2.10 21.34 -10.63
N ASP A 89 -2.95 20.33 -10.82
CA ASP A 89 -4.25 20.20 -10.16
C ASP A 89 -4.16 19.81 -8.67
N TYR A 90 -2.96 19.47 -8.19
CA TYR A 90 -2.71 19.03 -6.80
C TYR A 90 -2.21 20.17 -5.89
N VAL A 91 -1.97 21.37 -6.43
CA VAL A 91 -1.46 22.54 -5.70
C VAL A 91 -2.33 22.87 -4.48
N GLY A 92 -1.69 23.02 -3.32
CA GLY A 92 -2.36 23.43 -2.08
C GLY A 92 -2.89 22.28 -1.24
N THR A 93 -2.76 21.03 -1.70
CA THR A 93 -3.04 19.84 -0.90
C THR A 93 -1.90 19.61 0.08
N ASN A 94 -2.21 19.49 1.37
CA ASN A 94 -1.23 19.06 2.35
C ASN A 94 -1.16 17.52 2.38
N ALA A 95 0.04 16.99 2.61
CA ALA A 95 0.26 15.56 2.75
C ALA A 95 1.04 15.26 4.04
N ARG A 96 0.76 14.09 4.62
CA ARG A 96 1.60 13.45 5.61
C ARG A 96 2.85 12.94 4.91
N ILE A 97 4.02 13.28 5.46
CA ILE A 97 5.31 12.77 5.00
C ILE A 97 5.61 11.49 5.78
N ILE A 98 5.93 10.43 5.07
CA ILE A 98 6.52 9.21 5.64
C ILE A 98 7.98 9.17 5.22
N LEU A 99 8.87 8.84 6.13
CA LEU A 99 10.22 8.42 5.77
C LEU A 99 10.23 6.90 5.84
N ASP A 100 10.34 6.25 4.70
CA ASP A 100 10.57 4.82 4.60
C ASP A 100 12.07 4.55 4.38
N ARG A 101 12.59 3.52 5.05
CA ARG A 101 13.98 3.11 4.99
C ARG A 101 14.07 1.60 5.00
N GLY A 102 14.74 1.05 3.98
CA GLY A 102 15.00 -0.37 3.82
C GLY A 102 16.46 -0.72 4.14
N TRP A 103 16.69 -1.79 4.89
CA TRP A 103 18.00 -2.36 5.15
C TRP A 103 17.99 -3.86 4.87
N VAL A 104 19.16 -4.39 4.51
CA VAL A 104 19.40 -5.82 4.35
C VAL A 104 20.48 -6.25 5.34
N ASP A 105 20.14 -7.21 6.20
CA ASP A 105 21.08 -8.00 7.00
C ASP A 105 21.45 -9.24 6.18
N GLU A 106 22.57 -9.14 5.46
CA GLU A 106 23.11 -10.22 4.62
C GLU A 106 23.37 -11.48 5.46
N ASP A 107 23.00 -12.65 4.93
CA ASP A 107 23.08 -13.94 5.63
C ASP A 107 22.31 -13.98 6.98
N CYS A 108 21.44 -13.00 7.25
CA CYS A 108 20.69 -12.85 8.51
C CYS A 108 21.61 -12.95 9.75
N GLU A 109 22.73 -12.21 9.78
CA GLU A 109 23.72 -12.29 10.87
C GLU A 109 23.08 -12.00 12.24
N PHE A 110 22.11 -11.08 12.28
CA PHE A 110 21.41 -10.65 13.49
C PHE A 110 19.98 -11.21 13.61
N GLY A 111 19.45 -11.81 12.54
CA GLY A 111 18.12 -12.42 12.53
C GLY A 111 17.01 -11.40 12.82
N ASP A 112 16.13 -11.71 13.76
CA ASP A 112 15.01 -10.86 14.16
C ASP A 112 15.36 -9.80 15.23
N ASP A 113 16.65 -9.62 15.58
CA ASP A 113 17.11 -8.62 16.55
C ASP A 113 17.47 -7.29 15.86
N PHE A 114 16.44 -6.50 15.53
CA PHE A 114 16.60 -5.18 14.92
C PHE A 114 17.53 -4.26 15.71
N GLN A 115 17.52 -4.33 17.05
CA GLN A 115 18.37 -3.45 17.87
C GLN A 115 19.84 -3.82 17.74
N ALA A 116 20.17 -5.12 17.79
CA ALA A 116 21.53 -5.58 17.58
C ALA A 116 22.03 -5.24 16.16
N PHE A 117 21.17 -5.37 15.15
CA PHE A 117 21.49 -4.98 13.78
C PHE A 117 21.78 -3.46 13.67
N MET A 118 20.91 -2.62 14.23
CA MET A 118 21.08 -1.15 14.21
C MET A 118 22.29 -0.66 15.02
N GLU A 119 22.78 -1.41 16.02
CA GLU A 119 24.03 -1.08 16.72
C GLU A 119 25.27 -1.11 15.80
N THR A 120 25.18 -1.77 14.64
CA THR A 120 26.25 -1.76 13.63
C THR A 120 26.30 -0.49 12.79
N ASP A 121 25.29 0.38 12.92
CA ASP A 121 25.12 1.61 12.13
C ASP A 121 25.08 1.33 10.61
N PRO A 122 24.19 0.43 10.13
CA PRO A 122 24.12 0.10 8.71
C PRO A 122 23.50 1.26 7.93
N GLU A 123 24.01 1.48 6.72
CA GLU A 123 23.38 2.38 5.77
C GLU A 123 22.16 1.69 5.14
N PRO A 124 21.03 2.40 4.96
CA PRO A 124 19.89 1.85 4.24
C PRO A 124 20.24 1.63 2.76
N GLU A 125 19.74 0.52 2.21
CA GLU A 125 19.82 0.23 0.77
C GLU A 125 18.85 1.10 -0.02
N GLU A 126 17.71 1.44 0.59
CA GLU A 126 16.71 2.34 0.00
C GLU A 126 16.20 3.32 1.05
N VAL A 127 16.00 4.56 0.62
CA VAL A 127 15.39 5.61 1.43
C VAL A 127 14.36 6.32 0.58
N THR A 128 13.15 6.47 1.11
CA THR A 128 12.03 7.07 0.39
C THR A 128 11.31 8.08 1.28
N TYR A 129 10.96 9.23 0.70
CA TYR A 129 9.95 10.12 1.26
C TYR A 129 8.63 9.97 0.52
N ASP A 130 7.68 9.25 1.11
CA ASP A 130 6.31 9.18 0.61
C ASP A 130 5.48 10.39 1.05
N TRP A 131 4.50 10.74 0.22
CA TRP A 131 3.48 11.70 0.57
C TRP A 131 2.06 11.14 0.44
N TYR A 132 1.32 11.11 1.55
CA TYR A 132 -0.07 10.67 1.57
C TYR A 132 -1.03 11.80 1.96
N ALA A 133 -2.18 11.89 1.29
CA ALA A 133 -3.23 12.85 1.60
C ALA A 133 -4.58 12.14 1.78
N GLU A 134 -5.28 12.37 2.89
CA GLU A 134 -6.62 11.83 3.12
C GLU A 134 -7.70 12.81 2.67
N ASP A 135 -8.66 12.36 1.86
CA ASP A 135 -9.87 13.14 1.54
C ASP A 135 -10.94 13.00 2.63
N ASP A 136 -11.98 13.85 2.60
CA ASP A 136 -13.06 13.85 3.60
C ASP A 136 -13.94 12.57 3.53
N GLU A 137 -13.76 11.73 2.51
CA GLU A 137 -14.36 10.39 2.42
C GLU A 137 -13.44 9.29 3.02
N GLN A 138 -12.31 9.67 3.61
CA GLN A 138 -11.24 8.83 4.16
C GLN A 138 -10.49 8.00 3.11
N ASN A 139 -10.48 8.39 1.84
CA ASN A 139 -9.56 7.76 0.87
C ASN A 139 -8.17 8.31 1.10
N ILE A 140 -7.18 7.42 1.19
CA ILE A 140 -5.77 7.80 1.26
C ILE A 140 -5.24 7.89 -0.17
N TRP A 141 -4.93 9.10 -0.60
CA TRP A 141 -4.30 9.39 -1.88
C TRP A 141 -2.78 9.30 -1.76
N TYR A 142 -2.14 8.63 -2.72
CA TYR A 142 -0.69 8.60 -2.84
C TYR A 142 -0.24 9.71 -3.78
N MET A 143 0.45 10.71 -3.22
CA MET A 143 0.75 11.97 -3.89
C MET A 143 2.14 11.97 -4.56
N GLY A 144 2.93 10.92 -4.36
CA GLY A 144 4.28 10.77 -4.88
C GLY A 144 5.29 10.24 -3.86
N GLU A 145 6.50 10.07 -4.36
CA GLU A 145 7.71 9.70 -3.63
C GLU A 145 8.96 10.41 -4.17
N ASP A 146 9.92 10.62 -3.28
CA ASP A 146 11.33 10.87 -3.61
C ASP A 146 12.15 9.71 -3.03
N THR A 147 12.56 8.80 -3.91
CA THR A 147 13.17 7.51 -3.62
C THR A 147 14.63 7.53 -4.05
N PHE A 148 15.52 6.98 -3.22
CA PHE A 148 16.92 6.75 -3.58
C PHE A 148 17.34 5.34 -3.18
N ASP A 149 17.75 4.54 -4.16
CA ASP A 149 18.10 3.11 -4.03
C ASP A 149 19.60 2.85 -3.88
N GLY A 150 20.37 3.88 -3.51
CA GLY A 150 21.83 3.82 -3.48
C GLY A 150 22.52 4.15 -4.82
N VAL A 151 21.79 4.11 -5.94
CA VAL A 151 22.32 4.34 -7.29
C VAL A 151 21.70 5.58 -7.93
N ASP A 152 20.38 5.63 -8.02
CA ASP A 152 19.63 6.73 -8.62
C ASP A 152 18.27 6.96 -7.94
N ASP A 153 17.48 7.86 -8.52
CA ASP A 153 16.17 8.30 -8.02
C ASP A 153 15.03 7.92 -8.97
N SER A 154 15.22 6.91 -9.82
CA SER A 154 14.31 6.59 -10.93
C SER A 154 12.92 6.11 -10.51
N GLY A 155 12.72 5.69 -9.25
CA GLY A 155 11.40 5.39 -8.69
C GLY A 155 10.56 6.64 -8.36
N SER A 156 11.19 7.82 -8.28
CA SER A 156 10.54 9.03 -7.80
C SER A 156 9.48 9.55 -8.76
N PHE A 157 8.32 9.92 -8.20
CA PHE A 157 7.31 10.67 -8.93
C PHE A 157 6.60 11.67 -8.01
N VAL A 158 6.06 12.74 -8.59
CA VAL A 158 5.31 13.74 -7.84
C VAL A 158 4.05 14.10 -8.59
N ALA A 159 2.90 13.97 -7.95
CA ALA A 159 1.61 14.29 -8.55
C ALA A 159 1.60 15.72 -9.13
N GLY A 160 1.20 15.82 -10.41
CA GLY A 160 1.16 17.06 -11.18
C GLY A 160 2.45 17.42 -11.91
N CYS A 161 3.53 16.63 -11.78
CA CYS A 161 4.75 16.76 -12.57
C CYS A 161 4.67 15.87 -13.82
N ASP A 162 4.97 16.41 -14.99
CA ASP A 162 5.14 15.65 -16.26
C ASP A 162 4.06 14.62 -16.61
N GLY A 163 2.83 14.83 -16.12
CA GLY A 163 1.69 13.95 -16.36
C GLY A 163 1.47 12.88 -15.28
N ALA A 164 2.25 12.88 -14.21
CA ALA A 164 2.02 12.06 -13.05
C ALA A 164 0.73 12.45 -12.33
N GLU A 165 -0.11 11.47 -12.00
CA GLU A 165 -1.38 11.60 -11.31
C GLU A 165 -1.34 10.84 -9.98
N ALA A 166 -1.88 11.45 -8.93
CA ALA A 166 -2.07 10.76 -7.66
C ALA A 166 -3.17 9.70 -7.82
N GLY A 167 -2.98 8.54 -7.21
CA GLY A 167 -4.02 7.52 -7.08
C GLY A 167 -4.44 7.33 -5.63
N ILE A 168 -5.28 6.34 -5.37
CA ILE A 168 -5.72 5.99 -4.01
C ILE A 168 -5.00 4.72 -3.60
N VAL A 169 -4.25 4.73 -2.49
CA VAL A 169 -3.60 3.53 -1.95
C VAL A 169 -4.56 2.70 -1.10
N VAL A 170 -5.40 3.35 -0.30
CA VAL A 170 -6.40 2.70 0.57
C VAL A 170 -7.73 3.45 0.50
N LEU A 171 -8.81 2.75 0.12
CA LEU A 171 -10.16 3.32 0.07
C LEU A 171 -10.72 3.57 1.48
N GLY A 172 -11.52 4.62 1.65
CA GLY A 172 -12.24 4.91 2.90
C GLY A 172 -13.40 3.95 3.15
N ALA A 173 -14.10 3.53 2.09
CA ALA A 173 -15.25 2.64 2.14
C ALA A 173 -15.15 1.44 1.17
N PRO A 174 -14.15 0.57 1.34
CA PRO A 174 -13.87 -0.52 0.39
C PRO A 174 -14.97 -1.58 0.36
N SER A 175 -15.19 -2.14 -0.83
CA SER A 175 -16.04 -3.31 -1.09
C SER A 175 -15.26 -4.40 -1.83
N ASN A 176 -15.65 -5.67 -1.62
CA ASN A 176 -15.03 -6.78 -2.35
C ASN A 176 -15.15 -6.57 -3.86
N GLY A 177 -14.01 -6.60 -4.55
CA GLY A 177 -13.91 -6.45 -5.99
C GLY A 177 -13.64 -5.03 -6.47
N ASP A 178 -13.64 -4.02 -5.58
CA ASP A 178 -13.21 -2.67 -5.93
C ASP A 178 -11.76 -2.73 -6.43
N PHE A 179 -11.49 -2.03 -7.53
CA PHE A 179 -10.14 -1.90 -8.07
C PHE A 179 -9.91 -0.46 -8.52
N TYR A 180 -8.69 0.02 -8.37
CA TYR A 180 -8.35 1.45 -8.44
C TYR A 180 -6.87 1.61 -8.82
N SER A 181 -6.50 2.73 -9.44
CA SER A 181 -5.09 3.08 -9.64
C SER A 181 -4.54 3.70 -8.36
N GLN A 182 -3.38 3.24 -7.93
CA GLN A 182 -2.65 3.73 -6.75
C GLN A 182 -1.72 4.88 -7.11
N GLU A 183 -1.22 4.87 -8.34
CA GLU A 183 -0.46 5.94 -8.98
C GLU A 183 -0.55 5.79 -10.50
N TYR A 184 -0.18 6.86 -11.21
CA TYR A 184 -0.02 6.82 -12.65
C TYR A 184 1.01 7.84 -13.13
N TYR A 185 2.05 7.39 -13.82
CA TYR A 185 3.01 8.15 -14.57
C TYR A 185 3.49 7.27 -15.73
N GLU A 186 3.10 7.65 -16.96
CA GLU A 186 3.20 6.78 -18.14
C GLU A 186 4.60 6.16 -18.32
N GLY A 187 4.66 4.83 -18.23
CA GLY A 187 5.89 4.07 -18.42
C GLY A 187 6.84 4.00 -17.22
N GLU A 188 6.57 4.75 -16.15
CA GLU A 188 7.42 4.82 -14.95
C GLU A 188 6.68 4.23 -13.72
N ALA A 189 5.44 4.63 -13.46
CA ALA A 189 4.64 4.22 -12.30
C ALA A 189 3.19 3.95 -12.73
N GLU A 190 2.67 2.73 -12.60
CA GLU A 190 1.33 2.38 -13.10
C GLU A 190 0.62 1.38 -12.18
N ASP A 191 0.65 1.64 -10.87
CA ASP A 191 0.18 0.66 -9.88
C ASP A 191 -1.33 0.62 -9.71
N TRP A 192 -1.83 -0.59 -9.46
CA TRP A 192 -3.24 -0.89 -9.28
C TRP A 192 -3.48 -1.71 -8.03
N GLY A 193 -4.47 -1.27 -7.26
CA GLY A 193 -5.01 -2.01 -6.13
C GLY A 193 -6.33 -2.68 -6.46
N LYS A 194 -6.58 -3.83 -5.83
CA LYS A 194 -7.89 -4.49 -5.82
C LYS A 194 -8.21 -5.08 -4.46
N VAL A 195 -9.35 -4.72 -3.90
CA VAL A 195 -9.91 -5.36 -2.71
C VAL A 195 -10.34 -6.78 -3.06
N LEU A 196 -9.64 -7.78 -2.53
CA LEU A 196 -9.97 -9.18 -2.77
C LEU A 196 -11.12 -9.63 -1.88
N ARG A 197 -10.96 -9.44 -0.57
CA ARG A 197 -11.91 -9.89 0.44
C ARG A 197 -11.63 -9.25 1.80
N PHE A 198 -12.61 -9.33 2.67
CA PHE A 198 -12.42 -9.15 4.11
C PHE A 198 -12.33 -10.51 4.79
N GLU A 199 -11.37 -10.66 5.69
CA GLU A 199 -11.18 -11.87 6.48
C GLU A 199 -10.77 -11.56 7.92
N LYS A 200 -10.44 -12.59 8.69
CA LYS A 200 -9.90 -12.43 10.03
C LYS A 200 -8.48 -12.99 10.11
N LEU A 201 -7.58 -12.20 10.65
CA LEU A 201 -6.23 -12.61 11.04
C LEU A 201 -6.11 -12.33 12.55
N ASP A 202 -5.72 -13.35 13.32
CA ASP A 202 -5.55 -13.27 14.79
C ASP A 202 -6.69 -12.66 15.61
N GLY A 203 -7.90 -12.63 15.04
CA GLY A 203 -9.12 -12.14 15.68
C GLY A 203 -9.60 -10.81 15.12
N ASP A 204 -8.70 -10.03 14.52
CA ASP A 204 -8.97 -8.74 13.90
C ASP A 204 -9.54 -8.88 12.51
N ARG A 205 -10.27 -7.86 12.08
CA ARG A 205 -10.86 -7.84 10.74
C ARG A 205 -9.85 -7.20 9.80
N CYS A 206 -9.49 -7.93 8.75
CA CYS A 206 -8.51 -7.45 7.78
C CYS A 206 -9.13 -7.33 6.38
N MET A 207 -8.74 -6.29 5.67
CA MET A 207 -8.95 -6.14 4.23
C MET A 207 -7.71 -6.69 3.52
N LYS A 208 -7.88 -7.74 2.70
CA LYS A 208 -6.83 -8.24 1.81
C LYS A 208 -6.95 -7.54 0.46
N THR A 209 -5.91 -6.84 0.03
CA THR A 209 -5.77 -6.30 -1.33
C THR A 209 -4.91 -7.21 -2.20
N LYS A 210 -4.99 -6.99 -3.50
CA LYS A 210 -4.00 -7.42 -4.48
C LYS A 210 -3.48 -6.17 -5.16
N GLU A 211 -2.17 -6.04 -5.26
CA GLU A 211 -1.50 -4.92 -5.89
C GLU A 211 -0.60 -5.42 -7.02
N TRP A 212 -0.53 -4.68 -8.12
CA TRP A 212 0.25 -5.05 -9.30
C TRP A 212 0.46 -3.85 -10.24
N THR A 213 1.51 -3.96 -11.05
CA THR A 213 1.78 -3.04 -12.17
C THR A 213 1.70 -3.78 -13.52
N PRO A 214 1.27 -3.12 -14.60
CA PRO A 214 1.44 -3.64 -15.96
C PRO A 214 2.90 -3.62 -16.44
N LEU A 215 3.77 -2.81 -15.80
CA LEU A 215 5.18 -2.63 -16.15
C LEU A 215 6.01 -3.86 -15.75
N GLU A 216 5.78 -4.41 -14.56
CA GLU A 216 6.39 -5.64 -14.08
C GLU A 216 5.43 -6.84 -14.09
N ARG A 217 5.43 -7.56 -15.21
CA ARG A 217 4.48 -8.66 -15.40
C ARG A 217 4.77 -9.86 -14.51
N GLY A 218 3.80 -10.16 -13.65
CA GLY A 218 3.78 -11.39 -12.85
C GLY A 218 4.21 -11.17 -11.41
N ALA A 219 4.81 -10.01 -11.10
CA ALA A 219 4.91 -9.49 -9.76
C ALA A 219 3.52 -9.10 -9.26
N ILE A 220 3.17 -9.57 -8.07
CA ILE A 220 1.92 -9.30 -7.39
C ILE A 220 2.22 -9.20 -5.92
N GLU A 221 1.62 -8.23 -5.25
CA GLU A 221 1.58 -8.18 -3.80
C GLU A 221 0.18 -8.47 -3.30
N HIS A 222 0.09 -9.07 -2.12
CA HIS A 222 -1.13 -8.99 -1.34
C HIS A 222 -0.85 -8.31 0.00
N LYS A 223 -1.59 -7.25 0.29
CA LYS A 223 -1.48 -6.52 1.56
C LYS A 223 -2.68 -6.80 2.45
N TRP A 224 -2.44 -6.92 3.74
CA TRP A 224 -3.48 -7.03 4.76
C TRP A 224 -3.49 -5.80 5.63
N TYR A 225 -4.58 -5.06 5.51
CA TYR A 225 -4.90 -3.93 6.36
C TYR A 225 -5.85 -4.41 7.45
N CYS A 226 -5.33 -4.65 8.65
CA CYS A 226 -6.10 -5.14 9.79
C CYS A 226 -6.55 -4.00 10.68
N SER A 227 -7.78 -4.09 11.18
CA SER A 227 -8.39 -3.05 12.00
C SER A 227 -9.08 -3.64 13.23
N ASP A 228 -8.82 -3.04 14.38
CA ASP A 228 -9.52 -3.31 15.64
C ASP A 228 -10.82 -2.48 15.78
N LYS A 229 -11.19 -1.76 14.72
CA LYS A 229 -12.27 -0.75 14.56
C LYS A 229 -11.89 0.66 15.01
N THR A 230 -10.73 0.86 15.61
CA THR A 230 -10.24 2.17 16.04
C THR A 230 -8.95 2.56 15.35
N THR A 231 -8.04 1.62 15.15
CA THR A 231 -6.77 1.81 14.44
C THR A 231 -6.66 0.75 13.35
N GLY A 232 -6.25 1.17 12.17
CA GLY A 232 -5.91 0.28 11.07
C GLY A 232 -4.41 0.20 10.86
N GLU A 233 -3.87 -0.98 10.57
CA GLU A 233 -2.44 -1.22 10.36
C GLU A 233 -2.25 -2.11 9.12
N LEU A 234 -1.25 -1.80 8.30
CA LEU A 234 -0.73 -2.75 7.33
C LEU A 234 0.04 -3.80 8.13
N THR A 235 -0.51 -5.01 8.24
CA THR A 235 0.01 -6.04 9.15
C THR A 235 0.89 -7.07 8.44
N LEU A 236 0.59 -7.33 7.16
CA LEU A 236 1.21 -8.40 6.40
C LEU A 236 1.26 -8.03 4.91
N VAL A 237 2.39 -8.29 4.26
CA VAL A 237 2.54 -8.27 2.80
C VAL A 237 3.03 -9.65 2.35
N GLU A 238 2.36 -10.20 1.34
CA GLU A 238 2.84 -11.34 0.56
C GLU A 238 3.32 -10.84 -0.79
N GLU A 239 4.62 -10.82 -1.03
CA GLU A 239 5.20 -10.47 -2.32
C GLU A 239 5.40 -11.74 -3.15
N LEU A 240 4.87 -11.74 -4.37
CA LEU A 240 4.88 -12.89 -5.27
C LEU A 240 5.54 -12.47 -6.59
N SER A 241 6.84 -12.73 -6.74
CA SER A 241 7.58 -12.47 -7.97
C SER A 241 8.49 -13.64 -8.34
N GLY A 242 8.63 -13.93 -9.64
CA GLY A 242 9.55 -14.96 -10.15
C GLY A 242 9.33 -16.40 -9.64
N GLY A 243 8.20 -16.71 -9.01
CA GLY A 243 7.95 -18.00 -8.34
C GLY A 243 8.51 -18.08 -6.91
N LYS A 244 9.01 -16.97 -6.37
CA LYS A 244 9.36 -16.75 -4.97
C LYS A 244 8.15 -16.15 -4.22
N THR A 245 8.12 -16.34 -2.92
CA THR A 245 7.18 -15.68 -2.01
C THR A 245 7.98 -15.11 -0.85
N VAL A 246 7.87 -13.81 -0.62
CA VAL A 246 8.43 -13.12 0.54
C VAL A 246 7.27 -12.68 1.42
N ILE A 247 7.43 -12.88 2.73
CA ILE A 247 6.43 -12.50 3.73
C ILE A 247 7.03 -11.37 4.56
N VAL A 248 6.39 -10.20 4.50
CA VAL A 248 6.77 -9.03 5.27
C VAL A 248 5.73 -8.82 6.36
N GLU A 249 6.16 -8.85 7.63
CA GLU A 249 5.27 -8.74 8.79
C GLU A 249 5.53 -7.43 9.55
N LEU A 250 4.47 -6.78 10.03
CA LEU A 250 4.59 -5.71 11.02
C LEU A 250 5.00 -6.32 12.36
N VAL A 251 6.18 -5.96 12.87
CA VAL A 251 6.75 -6.56 14.08
C VAL A 251 6.84 -5.61 15.28
N ASP A 252 6.88 -4.30 15.07
CA ASP A 252 6.84 -3.30 16.16
C ASP A 252 6.27 -1.96 15.70
N THR A 253 5.54 -1.28 16.59
CA THR A 253 5.02 0.09 16.40
C THR A 253 5.57 1.09 17.41
N ASN A 254 6.42 0.64 18.35
CA ASN A 254 7.05 1.45 19.39
C ASN A 254 8.58 1.50 19.23
N VAL A 255 9.08 1.12 18.07
CA VAL A 255 10.50 1.17 17.73
C VAL A 255 11.01 2.61 17.79
N VAL A 256 12.22 2.78 18.32
CA VAL A 256 12.93 4.07 18.24
C VAL A 256 13.69 4.12 16.93
N ALA A 257 13.33 5.07 16.08
CA ALA A 257 13.98 5.23 14.79
C ALA A 257 15.47 5.62 14.95
N PRO A 258 16.38 5.02 14.16
CA PRO A 258 17.77 5.47 14.09
C PRO A 258 17.86 6.88 13.48
N ASN A 259 18.96 7.60 13.75
CA ASN A 259 19.11 8.98 13.27
C ASN A 259 19.06 9.06 11.73
N ALA A 260 18.29 10.01 11.20
CA ALA A 260 18.13 10.24 9.76
C ALA A 260 18.94 11.45 9.26
N ILE A 261 20.20 11.60 9.70
CA ILE A 261 21.01 12.79 9.38
C ILE A 261 21.69 12.64 8.02
N GLY A 262 21.46 13.58 7.11
CA GLY A 262 22.23 13.68 5.87
C GLY A 262 21.76 12.77 4.74
N LEU A 263 20.50 12.35 4.77
CA LEU A 263 19.88 11.60 3.67
C LEU A 263 20.03 12.34 2.33
N PRO A 264 20.23 11.62 1.22
CA PRO A 264 20.48 12.21 -0.10
C PRO A 264 19.22 12.81 -0.77
N ILE A 265 18.07 12.67 -0.13
CA ILE A 265 16.74 13.04 -0.65
C ILE A 265 16.08 14.18 0.15
N SER A 266 15.00 14.73 -0.38
CA SER A 266 14.29 15.89 0.18
C SER A 266 12.86 15.54 0.62
N PRO A 267 12.44 15.90 1.85
CA PRO A 267 11.05 15.70 2.27
C PRO A 267 10.08 16.69 1.59
N THR A 268 10.60 17.62 0.77
CA THR A 268 9.79 18.58 0.00
C THR A 268 9.63 18.06 -1.43
N PRO A 269 8.38 17.89 -1.92
CA PRO A 269 8.14 17.48 -3.29
C PRO A 269 8.83 18.39 -4.31
N SER A 270 9.49 17.78 -5.29
CA SER A 270 10.07 18.45 -6.46
C SER A 270 9.94 17.57 -7.69
N CYS A 271 9.60 18.14 -8.84
CA CYS A 271 9.60 17.38 -10.07
C CYS A 271 11.02 16.84 -10.38
N PRO A 272 11.16 15.56 -10.75
CA PRO A 272 12.42 14.96 -11.18
C PRO A 272 12.98 15.59 -12.49
#